data_AF-A0A967PB51-F1
#
_entry.id   AF-A0A967PB51-F1
#
_cell.length_a   1.000
_cell.length_b   1.000
_cell.length_c   1.000
_cell.angle_alpha   90.00
_cell.angle_beta   90.00
_cell.angle_gamma   90.00
#
_symmetry.space_group_name_H-M   'P 1'
#
loop_
_entity.id
_entity.type
_entity.pdbx_description
1 polymer ?
#
loop_
_entity_poly.entity_id
_entity_poly.type
_entity_poly.pdbx_seq_one_letter_code
_entity_poly.pdbx_strand_id
1 'polypeptide(L)'
;MQKEIEKKTADIKVDPVIKTEIETDRKKIEKSIKRGIPMAGMTKEDVIKTLGEPEKKSGVSSSGYEKWGYECYAEEGYYYECNNLTFENDVLIKIADWEI
;
A
#
# COMPACT_ATOMS: atom_id res chain seq x y z
N MET A 1 4.30 31.25 28.78
CA MET A 1 4.87 30.07 29.44
C MET A 1 3.76 29.02 29.50
N GLN A 2 3.78 28.09 28.55
CA GLN A 2 4.05 26.64 28.72
C GLN A 2 2.85 25.87 29.30
N LYS A 3 2.21 25.05 28.43
CA LYS A 3 2.13 23.56 28.47
C LYS A 3 1.04 23.11 29.48
N GLU A 4 0.00 22.40 29.11
CA GLU A 4 -0.02 21.01 28.62
C GLU A 4 -1.33 20.76 27.87
N ILE A 5 -1.23 20.30 26.61
CA ILE A 5 -2.30 19.51 26.01
C ILE A 5 -1.83 18.08 26.18
N GLU A 6 -2.15 17.48 27.33
CA GLU A 6 -2.15 16.03 27.49
C GLU A 6 -3.07 15.47 26.41
N LYS A 7 -2.47 14.92 25.35
CA LYS A 7 -3.17 14.01 24.43
C LYS A 7 -3.59 12.82 25.28
N LYS A 8 -4.84 12.85 25.75
CA LYS A 8 -5.56 11.66 26.19
C LYS A 8 -5.58 10.69 25.02
N THR A 9 -4.69 9.70 25.08
CA THR A 9 -4.83 8.45 24.34
C THR A 9 -6.10 7.81 24.87
N ALA A 10 -7.24 8.15 24.29
CA ALA A 10 -8.48 7.45 24.58
C ALA A 10 -8.27 6.00 24.16
N ASP A 11 -8.45 5.06 25.08
CA ASP A 11 -8.68 3.65 24.78
C ASP A 11 -9.91 3.56 23.85
N ILE A 12 -9.67 3.63 22.54
CA ILE A 12 -10.69 3.35 21.54
C ILE A 12 -11.04 1.87 21.72
N LYS A 13 -12.15 1.59 22.38
CA LYS A 13 -12.76 0.26 22.41
C LYS A 13 -13.25 -0.05 21.01
N VAL A 14 -12.35 -0.58 20.18
CA VAL A 14 -12.67 -1.05 18.83
C VAL A 14 -13.65 -2.21 19.00
N ASP A 15 -14.78 -2.12 18.29
CA ASP A 15 -15.78 -3.18 18.28
C ASP A 15 -15.14 -4.53 17.92
N PRO A 16 -15.45 -5.62 18.62
CA PRO A 16 -14.82 -6.93 18.39
C PRO A 16 -15.03 -7.47 16.97
N VAL A 17 -16.11 -7.10 16.28
CA VAL A 17 -16.33 -7.46 14.86
C VAL A 17 -15.32 -6.74 13.99
N ILE A 18 -15.18 -5.42 14.17
CA ILE A 18 -14.22 -4.57 13.45
C ILE A 18 -12.79 -5.06 13.70
N LYS A 19 -12.46 -5.42 14.95
CA LYS A 19 -11.14 -5.97 15.30
C LYS A 19 -10.86 -7.27 14.54
N THR A 20 -11.84 -8.16 14.45
CA THR A 20 -11.70 -9.46 13.77
C THR A 20 -11.51 -9.29 12.25
N GLU A 21 -12.22 -8.33 11.64
CA GLU A 21 -12.06 -7.98 10.22
C GLU A 21 -10.66 -7.40 9.94
N ILE A 22 -10.20 -6.44 10.75
CA ILE A 22 -8.85 -5.86 10.65
C ILE A 22 -7.77 -6.94 10.77
N GLU A 23 -7.89 -7.84 11.75
CA GLU A 23 -6.93 -8.94 11.94
C GLU A 23 -6.94 -9.92 10.77
N THR A 24 -8.10 -10.18 10.18
CA THR A 24 -8.25 -11.05 9.02
C THR A 24 -7.62 -10.43 7.79
N ASP A 25 -7.86 -9.15 7.55
CA ASP A 25 -7.28 -8.43 6.40
C ASP A 25 -5.77 -8.26 6.53
N ARG A 26 -5.25 -8.04 7.75
CA ARG A 26 -3.80 -8.03 7.98
C ARG A 26 -3.16 -9.39 7.67
N LYS A 27 -3.77 -10.50 8.09
CA LYS A 27 -3.27 -11.85 7.77
C LYS A 27 -3.27 -12.12 6.25
N LYS A 28 -4.26 -11.62 5.51
CA LYS A 28 -4.28 -11.70 4.04
C LYS A 28 -3.13 -10.90 3.44
N ILE A 29 -2.91 -9.67 3.89
CA ILE A 29 -1.80 -8.80 3.45
C ILE A 29 -0.46 -9.51 3.69
N GLU A 30 -0.22 -10.03 4.89
CA GLU A 30 1.04 -10.76 5.20
C GLU A 30 1.27 -11.96 4.29
N LYS A 31 0.21 -12.72 3.96
CA LYS A 31 0.30 -13.82 3.01
C LYS A 31 0.62 -13.32 1.60
N SER A 32 0.07 -12.19 1.20
CA SER A 32 0.31 -11.59 -0.12
C SER A 32 1.75 -11.08 -0.25
N ILE A 33 2.29 -10.43 0.80
CA ILE A 33 3.71 -10.02 0.88
C ILE A 33 4.61 -11.24 0.65
N LYS A 34 4.36 -12.34 1.38
CA LYS A 34 5.17 -13.58 1.25
C LYS A 34 5.12 -14.20 -0.14
N ARG A 35 4.08 -13.91 -0.93
CA ARG A 35 3.92 -14.41 -2.31
C ARG A 35 4.44 -13.42 -3.36
N GLY A 36 4.85 -12.21 -2.96
CA GLY A 36 5.26 -11.17 -3.91
C GLY A 36 4.10 -10.62 -4.75
N ILE A 37 2.86 -10.67 -4.25
CA ILE A 37 1.67 -10.22 -4.99
C ILE A 37 1.12 -8.98 -4.29
N PRO A 38 1.05 -7.81 -4.95
CA PRO A 38 0.44 -6.62 -4.38
C PRO A 38 -1.08 -6.83 -4.24
N MET A 39 -1.70 -6.23 -3.22
CA MET A 39 -3.15 -6.25 -3.05
C MET A 39 -3.66 -4.93 -2.47
N ALA A 40 -4.91 -4.58 -2.78
CA ALA A 40 -5.56 -3.41 -2.21
C ALA A 40 -5.60 -3.49 -0.67
N GLY A 41 -5.48 -2.33 -0.01
CA GLY A 41 -5.38 -2.21 1.45
C GLY A 41 -3.94 -2.30 1.99
N MET A 42 -2.96 -2.67 1.16
CA MET A 42 -1.55 -2.59 1.55
C MET A 42 -1.11 -1.15 1.75
N THR A 43 -0.29 -0.91 2.77
CA THR A 43 0.44 0.35 2.89
C THR A 43 1.56 0.41 1.85
N LYS A 44 2.08 1.61 1.54
CA LYS A 44 3.30 1.76 0.74
C LYS A 44 4.47 0.90 1.24
N GLU A 45 4.65 0.81 2.56
CA GLU A 45 5.70 -0.02 3.16
C GLU A 45 5.47 -1.52 2.88
N ASP A 46 4.23 -1.99 2.98
CA ASP A 46 3.89 -3.37 2.63
C ASP A 46 4.15 -3.66 1.15
N VAL A 47 3.84 -2.70 0.26
CA VAL A 47 4.14 -2.82 -1.17
C VAL A 47 5.64 -2.87 -1.42
N ILE A 48 6.44 -2.02 -0.76
CA ILE A 48 7.91 -2.07 -0.86
C ILE A 48 8.45 -3.42 -0.39
N LYS A 49 7.90 -3.98 0.71
CA LYS A 49 8.27 -5.33 1.17
C LYS A 49 7.86 -6.44 0.18
N THR A 50 6.85 -6.19 -0.64
CA THR A 50 6.29 -7.16 -1.59
C THR A 50 7.03 -7.14 -2.93
N LEU A 51 7.28 -5.95 -3.47
CA LEU A 51 7.78 -5.74 -4.84
C LEU A 51 9.14 -5.03 -4.90
N GLY A 52 9.60 -4.45 -3.80
CA GLY A 52 10.74 -3.53 -3.78
C GLY A 52 10.35 -2.09 -4.07
N GLU A 53 11.36 -1.25 -4.26
CA GLU A 53 11.18 0.15 -4.66
C GLU A 53 10.75 0.23 -6.14
N PRO A 54 9.74 1.04 -6.49
CA PRO A 54 9.35 1.23 -7.88
C PRO A 54 10.36 2.07 -8.65
N GLU A 55 10.48 1.82 -9.95
CA GLU A 55 11.29 2.61 -10.87
C GLU A 55 10.71 4.01 -11.07
N LYS A 56 9.38 4.15 -11.01
CA LYS A 56 8.68 5.42 -11.23
C LYS A 56 7.73 5.74 -10.08
N LYS A 57 7.80 6.97 -9.57
CA LYS A 57 6.84 7.53 -8.60
C LYS A 57 6.32 8.87 -9.11
N SER A 58 5.01 9.08 -9.10
CA SER A 58 4.45 10.42 -9.27
C SER A 58 4.64 11.23 -7.99
N GLY A 59 4.52 12.55 -8.07
CA GLY A 59 4.27 13.36 -6.87
C GLY A 59 2.92 13.00 -6.23
N VAL A 60 2.77 13.32 -4.94
CA VAL A 60 1.49 13.25 -4.24
C VAL A 60 0.63 14.43 -4.70
N SER A 61 -0.54 14.14 -5.27
CA SER A 61 -1.50 15.16 -5.67
C SER A 61 -2.12 15.87 -4.46
N SER A 62 -2.75 17.02 -4.68
CA SER A 62 -3.47 17.76 -3.63
C SER A 62 -4.63 16.97 -3.00
N SER A 63 -5.10 15.92 -3.67
CA SER A 63 -6.13 15.01 -3.18
C SER A 63 -5.55 13.76 -2.49
N GLY A 64 -4.23 13.69 -2.28
CA GLY A 64 -3.58 12.59 -1.58
C GLY A 64 -3.29 11.36 -2.44
N TYR A 65 -3.51 11.42 -3.76
CA TYR A 65 -3.20 10.33 -4.68
C TYR A 65 -1.74 10.33 -5.12
N GLU A 66 -1.16 9.13 -5.22
CA GLU A 66 0.18 8.89 -5.77
C GLU A 66 0.16 7.63 -6.65
N LYS A 67 0.95 7.61 -7.73
CA LYS A 67 1.06 6.48 -8.64
C LYS A 67 2.47 5.94 -8.66
N TRP A 68 2.61 4.63 -8.56
CA TRP A 68 3.89 3.92 -8.68
C TRP A 68 3.85 2.99 -9.89
N GLY A 69 4.93 2.99 -10.66
CA GLY A 69 5.12 2.11 -11.81
C GLY A 69 6.30 1.18 -11.57
N TYR A 70 6.09 -0.12 -11.80
CA TYR A 70 7.10 -1.15 -11.72
C TYR A 70 7.40 -1.74 -13.09
N GLU A 71 8.68 -1.95 -13.39
CA GLU A 71 9.16 -2.56 -14.63
C GLU A 71 9.66 -3.99 -14.38
N CYS A 72 9.30 -4.91 -15.27
CA CYS A 72 9.72 -6.31 -15.23
C CYS A 72 10.59 -6.65 -16.44
N TYR A 73 11.46 -7.65 -16.25
CA TYR A 73 12.40 -8.13 -17.27
C TYR A 73 11.84 -9.36 -17.96
N ALA A 74 11.75 -9.31 -19.29
CA ALA A 74 11.59 -10.52 -20.10
C ALA A 74 12.97 -11.16 -20.39
N GLU A 75 12.99 -12.47 -20.66
CA GLU A 75 14.22 -13.26 -20.89
C GLU A 75 15.12 -12.72 -22.01
N GLU A 76 14.60 -11.87 -22.89
CA GLU A 76 15.32 -11.25 -24.02
C GLU A 76 15.83 -9.82 -23.74
N GLY A 77 15.80 -9.37 -22.48
CA GLY A 77 16.29 -8.04 -22.09
C GLY A 77 15.33 -6.89 -22.40
N TYR A 78 14.08 -7.21 -22.73
CA TYR A 78 13.00 -6.23 -22.85
C TYR A 78 12.45 -5.87 -21.47
N TYR A 79 12.23 -4.58 -21.27
CA TYR A 79 11.54 -4.03 -20.11
C TYR A 79 10.09 -3.77 -20.50
N TYR A 80 9.17 -4.16 -19.62
CA TYR A 80 7.77 -3.77 -19.73
C TYR A 80 7.23 -3.37 -18.36
N GLU A 81 6.30 -2.42 -18.32
CA GLU A 81 5.62 -2.06 -17.08
C GLU A 81 4.69 -3.21 -16.67
N CYS A 82 4.94 -3.79 -15.50
CA CYS A 82 4.21 -4.97 -15.02
C CYS A 82 3.25 -4.68 -13.88
N ASN A 83 3.47 -3.62 -13.10
CA ASN A 83 2.51 -3.19 -12.08
C ASN A 83 2.35 -1.67 -12.10
N ASN A 84 1.11 -1.22 -12.27
CA ASN A 84 0.74 0.17 -12.12
C ASN A 84 -0.17 0.33 -10.89
N LEU A 85 0.37 0.93 -9.84
CA LEU A 85 -0.27 1.02 -8.53
C LEU A 85 -0.73 2.44 -8.27
N THR A 86 -1.93 2.59 -7.70
CA THR A 86 -2.44 3.89 -7.23
C THR A 86 -2.70 3.83 -5.73
N PHE A 87 -2.11 4.78 -5.02
CA PHE A 87 -2.27 4.98 -3.59
C PHE A 87 -3.15 6.19 -3.33
N GLU A 88 -3.93 6.11 -2.26
CA GLU A 88 -4.64 7.23 -1.65
C GLU A 88 -4.25 7.28 -0.18
N ASN A 89 -3.67 8.39 0.28
CA ASN A 89 -3.23 8.56 1.67
C ASN A 89 -2.40 7.38 2.20
N ASP A 90 -1.38 6.97 1.42
CA ASP A 90 -0.45 5.86 1.70
C ASP A 90 -1.02 4.43 1.63
N VAL A 91 -2.29 4.26 1.26
CA VAL A 91 -2.93 2.95 1.09
C VAL A 91 -3.14 2.64 -0.39
N LEU A 92 -2.75 1.44 -0.81
CA LEU A 92 -2.97 0.94 -2.17
C LEU A 92 -4.46 0.72 -2.41
N ILE A 93 -5.04 1.48 -3.34
CA ILE A 93 -6.47 1.41 -3.67
C ILE A 93 -6.75 0.76 -5.03
N LYS A 94 -5.76 0.78 -5.94
CA LYS A 94 -5.93 0.21 -7.28
C LYS A 94 -4.63 -0.39 -7.79
N ILE A 95 -4.76 -1.59 -8.36
CA ILE A 95 -3.74 -2.28 -9.15
C ILE A 95 -4.30 -2.35 -10.56
N ALA A 96 -3.64 -1.71 -11.52
CA ALA A 96 -3.97 -1.84 -12.92
C ALA A 96 -2.98 -2.82 -13.55
N ASP A 97 -3.51 -3.94 -14.06
CA ASP A 97 -2.94 -4.57 -15.24
C ASP A 97 -3.24 -3.63 -16.42
N TRP A 98 -2.31 -3.40 -17.33
CA TRP A 98 -2.63 -2.63 -18.53
C TRP A 98 -3.80 -3.31 -19.26
N GLU A 99 -4.92 -2.59 -19.42
CA GLU A 99 -5.85 -2.86 -20.51
C GLU A 99 -5.09 -2.59 -21.81
N ILE A 100 -4.78 -3.67 -22.54
CA ILE A 100 -4.23 -3.63 -23.91
C ILE A 100 -5.35 -3.20 -24.87
#